data_AF-A0A535KH88-F1
#
_entry.id   AF-A0A535KH88-F1
#
_cell.length_a   1.000
_cell.length_b   1.000
_cell.length_c   1.000
_cell.angle_alpha   90.00
_cell.angle_beta   90.00
_cell.angle_gamma   90.00
#
_symmetry.space_group_name_H-M   'P 1'
#
loop_
_entity.id
_entity.type
_entity.pdbx_description
1 polymer ?
#
loop_
_entity_poly.entity_id
_entity_poly.type
_entity_poly.pdbx_seq_one_letter_code
_entity_poly.pdbx_strand_id
1 'polypeptide(L)'
;MTELFAAEHAGALLVIAAMTAGLVVLGRRRPGLWLRGLALILVADEVSWWVFLAAGGGEPGQRAQPLPLQLCDVAIFVAAAALWTRRQLLVEITYFWGLAG
;
A
#
# COMPACT_ATOMS: atom_id res chain seq x y z
N MET A 1 13.58 -6.71 -26.09
CA MET A 1 12.70 -7.62 -25.32
C MET A 1 13.46 -8.46 -24.29
N THR A 2 14.78 -8.36 -24.16
CA THR A 2 15.60 -9.06 -23.13
C THR A 2 15.88 -8.23 -21.87
N GLU A 3 15.56 -6.93 -21.86
CA GLU A 3 15.84 -5.99 -20.76
C GLU A 3 14.77 -5.98 -19.65
N LEU A 4 13.57 -6.54 -19.90
CA LEU A 4 12.48 -6.64 -18.89
C LEU A 4 12.79 -7.66 -17.77
N PHE A 5 13.75 -8.57 -18.00
CA PHE A 5 14.28 -9.51 -17.03
C PHE A 5 15.75 -9.22 -16.70
N ALA A 6 16.16 -7.95 -16.76
CA ALA A 6 17.45 -7.55 -16.21
C ALA A 6 17.51 -7.98 -14.74
N ALA A 7 18.68 -8.45 -14.28
CA ALA A 7 18.89 -8.97 -12.92
C ALA A 7 18.37 -8.02 -11.83
N GLU A 8 18.30 -6.73 -12.13
CA GLU A 8 17.75 -5.67 -11.29
C GLU A 8 16.25 -5.84 -11.00
N HIS A 9 15.45 -6.22 -11.99
CA HIS A 9 14.00 -6.46 -11.82
C HIS A 9 13.76 -7.72 -11.01
N ALA A 10 14.51 -8.78 -11.28
CA ALA A 10 14.45 -10.01 -10.49
C ALA A 10 14.89 -9.76 -9.04
N GLY A 11 15.93 -8.94 -8.84
CA GLY A 11 16.39 -8.51 -7.52
C GLY A 11 15.31 -7.74 -6.75
N ALA A 12 14.68 -6.74 -7.39
CA ALA A 12 13.58 -6.00 -6.79
C ALA A 12 12.42 -6.91 -6.37
N LEU A 13 11.98 -7.82 -7.26
CA LEU A 13 10.92 -8.78 -6.95
C LEU A 13 11.29 -9.67 -5.75
N LEU A 14 12.53 -10.14 -5.68
CA LEU A 14 13.00 -11.00 -4.59
C LEU A 14 13.01 -10.24 -3.27
N VAL A 15 13.45 -8.98 -3.27
CA VAL A 15 13.45 -8.12 -2.07
C VAL A 15 12.02 -7.84 -1.62
N ILE A 16 11.11 -7.51 -2.53
CA ILE A 16 9.70 -7.28 -2.22
C ILE A 16 9.07 -8.55 -1.62
N ALA A 17 9.29 -9.72 -2.25
CA ALA A 17 8.78 -11.00 -1.76
C ALA A 17 9.36 -11.35 -0.37
N ALA A 18 10.66 -11.13 -0.16
CA ALA A 18 11.31 -11.41 1.13
C ALA A 18 10.82 -10.48 2.24
N MET A 19 10.71 -9.18 1.96
CA MET A 19 10.20 -8.20 2.92
C MET A 19 8.74 -8.45 3.28
N THR A 20 7.87 -8.68 2.28
CA THR A 20 6.45 -8.98 2.52
C THR A 20 6.28 -10.26 3.35
N ALA A 21 6.97 -11.34 2.98
CA ALA A 21 6.94 -12.58 3.75
C ALA A 21 7.45 -12.37 5.19
N GLY A 22 8.54 -11.62 5.38
CA GLY A 22 9.09 -11.28 6.68
C GLY A 22 8.11 -10.50 7.55
N LEU A 23 7.48 -9.47 7.00
CA LEU A 23 6.46 -8.67 7.68
C LEU A 23 5.23 -9.49 8.05
N VAL A 24 4.76 -10.37 7.16
CA VAL A 24 3.63 -11.28 7.45
C VAL A 24 3.98 -12.25 8.58
N VAL A 25 5.14 -12.89 8.54
CA VAL A 25 5.57 -13.83 9.58
C VAL A 25 5.74 -13.11 10.92
N LEU A 26 6.35 -11.92 10.92
CA LEU A 26 6.53 -11.13 12.13
C LEU A 26 5.18 -10.64 12.69
N GLY A 27 4.27 -10.19 11.82
CA GLY A 27 2.90 -9.77 12.14
C GLY A 27 2.10 -10.88 12.81
N ARG A 28 2.23 -12.11 12.30
CA ARG A 28 1.57 -13.29 12.85
C ARG A 28 2.18 -13.76 14.17
N ARG A 29 3.49 -13.67 14.33
CA ARG A 29 4.20 -14.18 15.52
C ARG A 29 4.21 -13.18 16.68
N ARG A 30 4.31 -11.88 16.41
CA ARG A 30 4.39 -10.82 17.44
C ARG A 30 3.49 -9.63 17.09
N PRO A 31 2.17 -9.79 17.23
CA PRO A 31 1.24 -8.68 17.09
C PRO A 31 1.51 -7.60 18.16
N GLY A 32 2.22 -6.52 17.80
CA GLY A 32 2.66 -5.48 18.74
C GLY A 32 2.38 -4.06 18.26
N LEU A 33 2.89 -3.06 19.00
CA LEU A 33 2.74 -1.63 18.66
C LEU A 33 3.33 -1.26 17.30
N TRP A 34 4.32 -2.00 16.80
CA TRP A 34 4.93 -1.75 15.50
C TRP A 34 3.93 -1.84 14.33
N LEU A 35 2.86 -2.65 14.44
CA LEU A 35 1.77 -2.69 13.45
C LEU A 35 1.00 -1.36 13.40
N ARG A 36 0.87 -0.66 14.55
CA ARG A 36 0.30 0.69 14.58
C ARG A 36 1.24 1.70 13.92
N GLY A 37 2.54 1.52 14.12
CA GLY A 37 3.57 2.29 13.40
C GLY A 37 3.46 2.14 11.89
N LEU A 38 3.30 0.91 11.39
CA LEU A 38 3.08 0.65 9.96
C LEU A 38 1.77 1.27 9.46
N ALA A 39 0.68 1.17 10.22
CA ALA A 39 -0.58 1.83 9.88
C ALA A 39 -0.42 3.35 9.77
N LEU A 40 0.33 3.96 10.69
CA LEU A 40 0.62 5.40 10.64
C LEU A 40 1.49 5.78 9.43
N ILE A 41 2.48 4.95 9.08
CA ILE A 41 3.32 5.16 7.90
C ILE A 41 2.46 5.13 6.64
N LEU A 42 1.56 4.15 6.50
CA LEU A 42 0.64 4.06 5.35
C LEU A 42 -0.26 5.29 5.24
N VAL A 43 -0.80 5.77 6.36
CA VAL A 43 -1.62 6.99 6.37
C VAL A 43 -0.79 8.23 6.04
N ALA A 44 0.43 8.33 6.57
CA ALA A 44 1.31 9.47 6.32
C ALA A 44 1.75 9.54 4.85
N ASP A 45 2.04 8.39 4.23
CA ASP A 45 2.37 8.28 2.81
C ASP A 45 1.23 8.81 1.94
N GLU A 46 0.01 8.31 2.18
CA GLU A 46 -1.20 8.72 1.45
C GLU A 46 -1.50 10.22 1.66
N VAL A 47 -1.49 10.69 2.91
CA VAL A 47 -1.70 12.11 3.22
C VAL A 47 -0.64 13.00 2.54
N SER A 48 0.62 12.55 2.47
CA SER A 48 1.69 13.30 1.79
C SER A 48 1.42 13.43 0.30
N TRP A 49 0.90 12.38 -0.34
CA TRP A 49 0.47 12.40 -1.73
C TRP A 49 -0.63 13.45 -1.96
N TRP A 50 -1.69 13.44 -1.15
CA TRP A 50 -2.76 14.44 -1.23
C TRP A 50 -2.27 15.87 -1.00
N VAL A 51 -1.33 16.07 -0.05
CA VAL A 51 -0.71 17.38 0.19
C VAL A 51 0.09 17.84 -1.03
N PHE A 52 0.83 16.95 -1.69
CA PHE A 52 1.58 17.26 -2.92
C PHE A 52 0.64 17.67 -4.06
N LEU A 53 -0.44 16.91 -4.28
CA LEU A 53 -1.46 17.26 -5.27
C LEU A 53 -2.14 18.60 -4.97
N ALA A 54 -2.48 18.85 -3.70
CA ALA A 54 -3.11 20.10 -3.26
C ALA A 54 -2.16 21.31 -3.38
N ALA A 55 -0.86 21.12 -3.17
CA ALA A 55 0.17 22.14 -3.29
C ALA A 55 0.49 22.54 -4.74
N GLY A 56 -0.24 21.99 -5.72
CA GLY A 56 -0.02 22.30 -7.13
C GLY A 56 0.84 21.27 -7.86
N GLY A 57 1.29 20.21 -7.17
CA GLY A 57 1.95 19.07 -7.78
C GLY A 57 1.03 18.26 -8.69
N GLY A 58 1.64 17.46 -9.57
CA GLY A 58 0.96 16.58 -10.53
C GLY A 58 0.65 17.25 -11.87
N GLU A 59 0.58 16.43 -12.91
CA GLU A 59 0.22 16.92 -14.25
C GLU A 59 -1.28 17.31 -14.30
N PRO A 60 -1.67 18.32 -15.10
CA PRO A 60 -3.06 18.80 -15.17
C PRO A 60 -4.08 17.70 -15.54
N GLY A 61 -3.64 16.61 -16.18
CA GLY A 61 -4.47 15.43 -16.48
C GLY A 61 -4.69 14.47 -15.31
N GLN A 62 -3.83 14.48 -14.28
CA GLN A 62 -3.97 13.60 -13.12
C GLN A 62 -5.15 14.00 -12.21
N ARG A 63 -5.55 15.28 -12.25
CA ARG A 63 -6.76 15.78 -11.58
C ARG A 63 -8.04 15.51 -12.37
N ALA A 64 -7.93 15.30 -13.68
CA ALA A 64 -9.05 15.16 -14.62
C ALA A 64 -9.32 13.69 -15.03
N GLN A 65 -8.41 12.76 -14.73
CA GLN A 65 -8.58 11.32 -14.86
C GLN A 65 -8.63 10.58 -13.52
N PRO A 66 -9.37 11.02 -12.49
CA PRO A 66 -9.64 10.10 -11.40
C PRO A 66 -10.66 9.10 -11.96
N LEU A 67 -10.26 7.83 -12.09
CA LEU A 67 -11.28 6.79 -11.90
C LEU A 67 -12.01 7.18 -10.60
N PRO A 68 -13.35 7.27 -10.61
CA PRO A 68 -14.14 8.09 -9.69
C PRO A 68 -13.90 7.87 -8.18
N LEU A 69 -13.25 6.76 -7.82
CA LEU A 69 -12.49 6.61 -6.58
C LEU A 69 -11.14 6.01 -6.99
N GLN A 70 -10.01 6.66 -6.71
CA GLN A 70 -8.71 5.99 -6.68
C GLN A 70 -8.79 4.89 -5.61
N LEU A 71 -9.27 3.71 -6.01
CA LEU A 71 -9.55 2.59 -5.13
C LEU A 71 -8.28 2.17 -4.38
N CYS A 72 -7.09 2.44 -4.94
CA CYS A 72 -5.80 2.29 -4.28
C CYS A 72 -5.69 3.13 -3.00
N ASP A 73 -6.00 4.42 -3.06
CA ASP A 73 -5.90 5.36 -1.93
C ASP A 73 -6.84 4.92 -0.80
N VAL A 74 -8.08 4.56 -1.16
CA VAL A 74 -9.07 4.05 -0.21
C VAL A 74 -8.63 2.71 0.38
N ALA A 75 -8.06 1.80 -0.43
CA ALA A 75 -7.55 0.53 0.04
C ALA A 75 -6.38 0.70 1.03
N ILE A 76 -5.53 1.71 0.86
CA ILE A 76 -4.44 2.05 1.81
C ILE A 76 -5.01 2.45 3.18
N PHE A 77 -6.04 3.30 3.21
CA PHE A 77 -6.71 3.66 4.47
C PHE A 77 -7.40 2.45 5.13
N VAL A 78 -8.07 1.60 4.34
CA VAL A 78 -8.69 0.37 4.85
C VAL A 78 -7.61 -0.60 5.37
N ALA A 79 -6.44 -0.68 4.74
CA ALA A 79 -5.32 -1.49 5.20
C ALA A 79 -4.79 -0.98 6.55
N ALA A 80 -4.60 0.33 6.71
CA ALA A 80 -4.22 0.93 7.99
C ALA A 80 -5.26 0.64 9.08
N ALA A 81 -6.56 0.76 8.76
CA ALA A 81 -7.65 0.43 9.68
C ALA A 81 -7.67 -1.07 10.04
N ALA A 82 -7.38 -1.96 9.08
CA ALA A 82 -7.27 -3.40 9.29
C ALA A 82 -6.10 -3.73 10.25
N LEU A 83 -4.95 -3.07 10.09
CA LEU A 83 -3.80 -3.24 11.00
C LEU A 83 -4.11 -2.80 12.43
N TRP A 84 -4.90 -1.73 12.60
CA TRP A 84 -5.26 -1.20 13.92
C TRP A 84 -6.35 -2.01 14.63
N THR A 85 -7.41 -2.36 13.91
CA THR A 85 -8.61 -2.99 14.49
C THR A 85 -8.57 -4.52 14.43
N ARG A 86 -7.75 -5.10 13.56
CA ARG A 86 -7.65 -6.54 13.29
C ARG A 86 -9.00 -7.21 12.99
N ARG A 87 -9.96 -6.46 12.43
CA ARG A 87 -11.26 -7.01 12.02
C ARG A 87 -11.12 -7.77 10.71
N GLN A 88 -11.60 -9.01 10.69
CA GLN A 88 -11.54 -9.89 9.53
C GLN A 88 -12.17 -9.28 8.27
N LEU A 89 -13.30 -8.59 8.39
CA LEU A 89 -13.95 -7.92 7.26
C LEU A 89 -13.04 -6.88 6.57
N LEU A 90 -12.26 -6.10 7.33
CA LEU A 90 -11.37 -5.11 6.73
C LEU A 90 -10.19 -5.76 6.02
N VAL A 91 -9.76 -6.93 6.50
CA VAL A 91 -8.71 -7.74 5.85
C VAL A 91 -9.22 -8.35 4.54
N GLU A 92 -10.46 -8.83 4.52
CA GLU A 92 -11.07 -9.37 3.31
C GLU A 92 -11.27 -8.28 2.26
N ILE A 93 -11.75 -7.10 2.67
CA ILE A 93 -11.91 -5.95 1.77
C ILE A 93 -10.55 -5.53 1.19
N THR A 94 -9.50 -5.40 2.01
CA THR A 94 -8.16 -5.04 1.49
C THR A 94 -7.57 -6.11 0.60
N TYR A 95 -7.83 -7.39 0.87
CA TYR A 95 -7.41 -8.48 -0.01
C TYR A 95 -8.12 -8.40 -1.37
N PHE A 96 -9.45 -8.29 -1.39
CA PHE A 96 -10.20 -8.25 -2.65
C PHE A 96 -9.91 -6.99 -3.46
N TRP A 97 -9.85 -5.82 -2.81
CA TRP A 97 -9.54 -4.57 -3.51
C TRP A 97 -8.07 -4.48 -3.93
N GLY A 98 -7.14 -5.00 -3.13
CA GLY A 98 -5.73 -5.04 -3.48
C GLY A 98 -5.40 -6.03 -4.61
N LEU A 99 -6.19 -7.10 -4.76
CA LEU A 99 -6.02 -8.08 -5.84
C LEU A 99 -6.70 -7.66 -7.16
N ALA A 100 -7.73 -6.81 -7.07
CA ALA A 100 -8.42 -6.27 -8.23
C ALA A 100 -7.74 -5.04 -8.86
N GLY A 101 -6.78 -4.44 -8.15
CA GLY A 101 -6.01 -3.27 -8.59
C GLY A 101 -4.99 -3.59 -9.68
#